data_AF-A0A915CYU7-F1
#
_entry.id   AF-A0A915CYU7-F1
#
_cell.length_a   1.000
_cell.length_b   1.000
_cell.length_c   1.000
_cell.angle_alpha   90.00
_cell.angle_beta   90.00
_cell.angle_gamma   90.00
#
_symmetry.space_group_name_H-M   'P 1'
#
loop_
_entity.id
_entity.type
_entity.pdbx_description
1 polymer ?
#
loop_
_entity_poly.entity_id
_entity_poly.type
_entity_poly.pdbx_seq_one_letter_code
_entity_poly.pdbx_strand_id
1 'polypeptide(L)'
;MSSSNKGYVKLTNDASSSGTFVHDTFQQQQSILIEQDDTLERVGESLRTIKNMTRQIGDELGEQSEMLDDLGASMLNTDSKMNNVMKKLARLSHLEDDNRQCTAIIVLIGLIVVLLFILVICRNLQPYHFFGVITKDGVYEVDTAGYLLYCPCMGQLFEEQFLGSLNFAQTLNRTLVLPPIVEYPERSTRAKMVDFEDYFQLQPLLGFHRVIPAGLFMQTIALQIWPQDTRKVGCWRPRPGIHEKSLSCHATEGNPFGPFWQSLGVEFVDDFYFGDATGGYDLTNEDTLIQWKTRFSPKKFPVLALSSAPAAFPARPEHRVLQNPFIGIHLRNNFDWDNVCNLIKGPSHTPTLFASAQCTGYNNEFGSLTEEACKPSLNTILEEVGAKVVELKARSVFVASDHQHYLEQLRDRIKELGQDVNIVRIDPSEVHLAVELALLELSDHFVGNCVSTFSAFVVRQREFHYDEKPTSFFAFSISQNQQRVPDEL
;
A
#
# COMPACT_ATOMS: atom_id res chain seq x y z
N MET A 1 47.73 42.13 -60.07
CA MET A 1 48.52 40.94 -60.45
C MET A 1 49.95 41.18 -59.98
N SER A 2 50.73 40.28 -59.38
CA SER A 2 50.58 38.95 -58.78
C SER A 2 51.94 38.63 -58.14
N SER A 3 51.95 37.82 -57.08
CA SER A 3 53.04 36.94 -56.61
C SER A 3 54.20 37.58 -55.81
N SER A 4 54.35 37.32 -54.50
CA SER A 4 54.90 36.10 -53.81
C SER A 4 56.41 35.91 -54.08
N ASN A 5 57.31 35.51 -53.17
CA ASN A 5 57.22 34.75 -51.92
C ASN A 5 58.58 34.79 -51.17
N LYS A 6 58.52 34.73 -49.83
CA LYS A 6 59.32 33.99 -48.81
C LYS A 6 60.79 33.56 -49.00
N GLY A 7 61.49 33.62 -47.84
CA GLY A 7 62.58 32.74 -47.37
C GLY A 7 63.55 33.55 -46.50
N TYR A 8 63.83 33.27 -45.22
CA TYR A 8 64.21 32.01 -44.58
C TYR A 8 63.89 31.99 -43.07
N VAL A 9 63.81 30.79 -42.49
CA VAL A 9 63.59 30.53 -41.05
C VAL A 9 64.90 30.05 -40.40
N LYS A 10 65.13 30.40 -39.12
CA LYS A 10 66.01 29.64 -38.22
C LYS A 10 65.44 29.53 -36.80
N LEU A 11 65.52 28.29 -36.29
CA LEU A 11 65.18 27.66 -35.00
C LEU A 11 66.06 28.21 -33.84
N THR A 12 65.77 28.19 -32.54
CA THR A 12 64.86 27.48 -31.59
C THR A 12 65.00 28.16 -30.21
N ASN A 13 63.97 28.16 -29.36
CA ASN A 13 64.03 27.91 -27.90
C ASN A 13 62.62 28.01 -27.30
N ASP A 14 61.91 26.88 -27.23
CA ASP A 14 60.61 26.78 -26.57
C ASP A 14 60.80 26.53 -25.07
N ALA A 15 60.74 27.60 -24.29
CA ALA A 15 60.38 27.60 -22.87
C ALA A 15 58.91 28.05 -22.74
N SER A 16 58.02 27.44 -23.50
CA SER A 16 56.65 27.88 -23.74
C SER A 16 55.61 26.78 -23.42
N SER A 17 55.72 26.15 -22.24
CA SER A 17 54.69 25.15 -21.82
C SER A 17 54.24 25.22 -20.36
N SER A 18 54.70 26.19 -19.56
CA SER A 18 54.23 26.35 -18.16
C SER A 18 53.33 27.56 -17.93
N GLY A 19 53.28 28.53 -18.84
CA GLY A 19 52.43 29.73 -18.70
C GLY A 19 50.98 29.52 -19.15
N THR A 20 50.77 28.77 -20.24
CA THR A 20 49.45 28.59 -20.86
C THR A 20 48.56 27.65 -20.04
N PHE A 21 49.11 26.59 -19.47
CA PHE A 21 48.33 25.68 -18.61
C PHE A 21 47.81 26.36 -17.34
N VAL A 22 48.62 27.22 -16.71
CA VAL A 22 48.21 27.98 -15.51
C VAL A 22 47.17 29.04 -15.87
N HIS A 23 47.30 29.68 -17.03
CA HIS A 23 46.33 30.67 -17.51
C HIS A 23 44.98 30.04 -17.89
N ASP A 24 45.00 28.92 -18.61
CA ASP A 24 43.79 28.20 -19.01
C ASP A 24 43.08 27.59 -17.78
N THR A 25 43.83 27.07 -16.80
CA THR A 25 43.25 26.55 -15.54
C THR A 25 42.64 27.69 -14.71
N PHE A 26 43.27 28.86 -14.69
CA PHE A 26 42.76 30.03 -13.96
C PHE A 26 41.52 30.63 -14.62
N GLN A 27 41.47 30.70 -15.95
CA GLN A 27 40.27 31.13 -16.68
C GLN A 27 39.12 30.14 -16.52
N GLN A 28 39.40 28.83 -16.51
CA GLN A 28 38.38 27.80 -16.29
C GLN A 28 37.88 27.80 -14.83
N GLN A 29 38.73 28.10 -13.85
CA GLN A 29 38.29 28.34 -12.47
C GLN A 29 37.45 29.61 -12.33
N GLN A 30 37.71 30.65 -13.12
CA GLN A 30 36.91 31.87 -13.12
C GLN A 30 35.51 31.65 -13.70
N SER A 31 35.36 30.83 -14.74
CA SER A 31 34.03 30.48 -15.27
C SER A 31 33.23 29.61 -14.30
N ILE A 32 33.90 28.72 -13.55
CA ILE A 32 33.25 27.89 -12.52
C ILE A 32 32.84 28.73 -11.29
N LEU A 33 33.61 29.77 -10.93
CA LEU A 33 33.24 30.71 -9.87
C LEU A 33 32.04 31.60 -10.26
N ILE A 34 31.94 32.02 -11.52
CA ILE A 34 30.81 32.80 -12.03
C ILE A 34 29.54 31.94 -12.12
N GLU A 35 29.67 30.66 -12.50
CA GLU A 35 28.56 29.70 -12.54
C GLU A 35 28.04 29.34 -11.12
N GLN A 36 28.92 29.34 -10.12
CA GLN A 36 28.53 29.17 -8.72
C GLN A 36 27.85 30.41 -8.11
N ASP A 37 28.14 31.62 -8.60
CA ASP A 37 27.48 32.85 -8.13
C ASP A 37 26.01 32.93 -8.63
N ASP A 38 25.75 32.50 -9.86
CA ASP A 38 24.39 32.36 -10.42
C ASP A 38 23.57 31.28 -9.67
N THR A 39 24.26 30.23 -9.21
CA THR A 39 23.65 29.20 -8.35
C THR A 39 23.38 29.72 -6.94
N LEU A 40 24.22 30.60 -6.40
CA LEU A 40 24.05 31.23 -5.09
C LEU A 40 22.94 32.28 -5.08
N GLU A 41 22.69 32.98 -6.19
CA GLU A 41 21.57 33.93 -6.31
C GLU A 41 20.21 33.18 -6.37
N ARG A 42 20.14 32.05 -7.09
CA ARG A 42 18.96 31.15 -7.08
C ARG A 42 18.70 30.49 -5.73
N VAL A 43 19.76 30.11 -5.01
CA VAL A 43 19.64 29.64 -3.61
C VAL A 43 19.23 30.79 -2.69
N GLY A 44 19.68 32.02 -2.97
CA GLY A 44 19.28 33.24 -2.27
C GLY A 44 17.79 33.58 -2.43
N GLU A 45 17.23 33.41 -3.62
CA GLU A 45 15.78 33.55 -3.86
C GLU A 45 14.98 32.46 -3.17
N SER A 46 15.42 31.20 -3.24
CA SER A 46 14.80 30.08 -2.53
C SER A 46 14.82 30.27 -1.01
N LEU A 47 15.92 30.80 -0.46
CA LEU A 47 16.04 31.14 0.96
C LEU A 47 15.20 32.37 1.34
N ARG A 48 14.95 33.31 0.42
CA ARG A 48 14.06 34.45 0.66
C ARG A 48 12.59 34.01 0.70
N THR A 49 12.21 33.06 -0.15
CA THR A 49 10.89 32.41 -0.13
C THR A 49 10.70 31.58 1.15
N ILE A 50 11.68 30.76 1.54
CA ILE A 50 11.63 30.00 2.80
C ILE A 50 11.60 30.94 4.01
N LYS A 51 12.36 32.04 4.00
CA LYS A 51 12.34 33.03 5.08
C LYS A 51 11.00 33.74 5.18
N ASN A 52 10.34 34.03 4.06
CA ASN A 52 9.00 34.62 4.04
C ASN A 52 7.94 33.60 4.51
N MET A 53 8.02 32.33 4.08
CA MET A 53 7.17 31.24 4.59
C MET A 53 7.39 30.99 6.09
N THR A 54 8.64 31.05 6.59
CA THR A 54 8.94 30.87 8.02
C THR A 54 8.43 32.04 8.85
N ARG A 55 8.45 33.26 8.29
CA ARG A 55 7.87 34.44 8.93
C ARG A 55 6.35 34.37 8.97
N GLN A 56 5.73 33.90 7.90
CA GLN A 56 4.29 33.66 7.80
C GLN A 56 3.83 32.52 8.71
N ILE A 57 4.63 31.46 8.90
CA ILE A 57 4.40 30.42 9.92
C ILE A 57 4.56 30.99 11.34
N GLY A 58 5.52 31.89 11.56
CA GLY A 58 5.72 32.55 12.86
C GLY A 58 4.56 33.49 13.23
N ASP A 59 4.04 34.23 12.25
CA ASP A 59 2.88 35.11 12.43
C ASP A 59 1.59 34.28 12.62
N GLU A 60 1.41 33.18 11.88
CA GLU A 60 0.28 32.23 12.03
C GLU A 60 0.31 31.47 13.36
N LEU A 61 1.50 31.08 13.85
CA LEU A 61 1.67 30.50 15.19
C LEU A 61 1.38 31.53 16.30
N GLY A 62 1.60 32.82 16.02
CA GLY A 62 1.16 33.93 16.88
C GLY A 62 -0.36 34.06 16.92
N GLU A 63 -1.04 33.97 15.77
CA GLU A 63 -2.50 33.98 15.67
C GLU A 63 -3.14 32.72 16.32
N GLN A 64 -2.48 31.56 16.25
CA GLN A 64 -2.90 30.35 16.97
C GLN A 64 -2.73 30.46 18.50
N SER A 65 -1.83 31.32 18.99
CA SER A 65 -1.75 31.66 20.42
C SER A 65 -2.89 32.58 20.86
N GLU A 66 -3.34 33.49 19.99
CA GLU A 66 -4.47 34.38 20.25
C GLU A 66 -5.81 33.63 20.21
N MET A 67 -5.93 32.59 19.37
CA MET A 67 -7.07 31.67 19.33
C MET A 67 -7.13 30.72 20.55
N LEU A 68 -5.98 30.38 21.14
CA LEU A 68 -5.90 29.62 22.40
C LEU A 68 -6.34 30.46 23.61
N ASP A 69 -6.08 31.78 23.60
CA ASP A 69 -6.60 32.69 24.63
C ASP A 69 -8.11 32.91 24.52
N ASP A 70 -8.71 32.86 23.32
CA ASP A 70 -10.18 32.90 23.13
C ASP A 70 -10.87 31.57 23.54
N LEU A 71 -10.17 30.44 23.39
CA LEU A 71 -10.57 29.16 23.99
C LEU A 71 -10.47 29.21 25.53
N GLY A 72 -9.44 29.88 26.07
CA GLY A 72 -9.29 30.18 27.50
C GLY A 72 -10.40 31.09 28.05
N ALA A 73 -10.79 32.11 27.30
CA ALA A 73 -11.91 33.00 27.64
C ALA A 73 -13.27 32.28 27.56
N SER A 74 -13.45 31.38 26.60
CA SER A 74 -14.62 30.49 26.50
C SER A 74 -14.66 29.42 27.60
N MET A 75 -13.50 28.96 28.09
CA MET A 75 -13.38 28.08 29.24
C MET A 75 -13.72 28.80 30.56
N LEU A 76 -13.30 30.06 30.75
CA LEU A 76 -13.68 30.90 31.90
C LEU A 76 -15.18 31.22 31.92
N ASN A 77 -15.79 31.44 30.75
CA ASN A 77 -17.24 31.58 30.63
C ASN A 77 -17.99 30.26 30.94
N THR A 78 -17.37 29.11 30.69
CA THR A 78 -17.92 27.79 31.03
C THR A 78 -17.83 27.51 32.54
N ASP A 79 -16.80 28.01 33.21
CA ASP A 79 -16.64 27.88 34.67
C ASP A 79 -17.67 28.71 35.46
N SER A 80 -18.08 29.87 34.93
CA SER A 80 -19.18 30.68 35.50
C SER A 80 -20.56 30.03 35.31
N LYS A 81 -20.78 29.33 34.18
CA LYS A 81 -21.98 28.50 33.95
C LYS A 81 -21.97 27.26 34.84
N MET A 82 -20.80 26.64 35.04
CA MET A 82 -20.64 25.48 35.92
C MET A 82 -20.84 25.84 37.40
N ASN A 83 -20.44 27.02 37.86
CA ASN A 83 -20.74 27.50 39.22
C ASN A 83 -22.23 27.76 39.45
N ASN A 84 -22.96 28.25 38.44
CA ASN A 84 -24.42 28.41 38.52
C ASN A 84 -25.16 27.06 38.46
N VAL A 85 -24.62 26.09 37.71
CA VAL A 85 -25.11 24.71 37.66
C VAL A 85 -24.79 23.94 38.94
N MET A 86 -23.60 24.11 39.53
CA MET A 86 -23.19 23.55 40.82
C MET A 86 -24.01 24.13 41.97
N LYS A 87 -24.36 25.43 41.95
CA LYS A 87 -25.32 26.02 42.91
C LYS A 87 -26.74 25.47 42.77
N LYS A 88 -27.17 25.10 41.55
CA LYS A 88 -28.47 24.43 41.31
C LYS A 88 -28.43 22.95 41.70
N LEU A 89 -27.30 22.26 41.48
CA LEU A 89 -27.06 20.88 41.93
C LEU A 89 -26.95 20.79 43.45
N ALA A 90 -26.29 21.73 44.13
CA ALA A 90 -26.21 21.78 45.59
C ALA A 90 -27.57 22.08 46.27
N ARG A 91 -28.52 22.69 45.54
CA ARG A 91 -29.92 22.83 45.99
C ARG A 91 -30.77 21.59 45.70
N LEU A 92 -30.38 20.79 44.71
CA LEU A 92 -31.05 19.53 44.34
C LEU A 92 -30.46 18.30 45.06
N SER A 93 -29.25 18.39 45.64
CA SER A 93 -28.60 17.28 46.34
C SER A 93 -28.99 17.17 47.82
N HIS A 94 -29.77 18.10 48.37
CA HIS A 94 -30.19 18.03 49.77
C HIS A 94 -31.61 17.46 49.94
N LEU A 95 -32.11 16.77 48.92
CA LEU A 95 -33.38 16.08 48.92
C LEU A 95 -33.30 14.77 48.12
N GLU A 96 -32.54 13.77 48.57
CA GLU A 96 -32.94 12.35 48.41
C GLU A 96 -32.09 11.41 49.27
N ASP A 97 -32.77 10.46 49.89
CA ASP A 97 -32.38 9.52 50.96
C ASP A 97 -31.03 8.77 50.73
N ASP A 98 -29.99 9.19 51.47
CA ASP A 98 -28.55 8.97 51.22
C ASP A 98 -28.05 7.51 51.25
N ASN A 99 -28.78 6.54 51.80
CA ASN A 99 -28.22 5.20 52.04
C ASN A 99 -28.55 4.16 50.96
N ARG A 100 -29.65 4.32 50.21
CA ARG A 100 -30.08 3.33 49.20
C ARG A 100 -29.48 3.58 47.82
N GLN A 101 -29.30 4.85 47.44
CA GLN A 101 -28.72 5.21 46.14
C GLN A 101 -27.22 4.92 46.07
N CYS A 102 -26.44 5.20 47.13
CA CYS A 102 -25.03 4.81 47.20
C CYS A 102 -24.84 3.29 47.11
N THR A 103 -25.70 2.51 47.77
CA THR A 103 -25.66 1.04 47.69
C THR A 103 -25.92 0.55 46.27
N ALA A 104 -26.88 1.15 45.55
CA ALA A 104 -27.18 0.80 44.16
C ALA A 104 -26.00 1.10 43.21
N ILE A 105 -25.32 2.24 43.38
CA ILE A 105 -24.16 2.62 42.57
C ILE A 105 -22.99 1.65 42.79
N ILE A 106 -22.72 1.26 44.05
CA ILE A 106 -21.66 0.30 44.38
C ILE A 106 -21.95 -1.08 43.75
N VAL A 107 -23.20 -1.53 43.78
CA VAL A 107 -23.62 -2.79 43.13
C VAL A 107 -23.45 -2.71 41.61
N LEU A 108 -23.79 -1.57 40.99
CA LEU A 108 -23.65 -1.38 39.54
C LEU A 108 -22.18 -1.39 39.09
N ILE A 109 -21.30 -0.73 39.86
CA ILE A 109 -19.84 -0.76 39.61
C ILE A 109 -19.31 -2.19 39.78
N GLY A 110 -19.74 -2.90 40.81
CA GLY A 110 -19.40 -4.32 41.00
C GLY A 110 -19.82 -5.19 39.82
N LEU A 111 -21.04 -4.98 39.30
CA LEU A 111 -21.55 -5.69 38.11
C LEU A 111 -20.72 -5.38 36.86
N ILE A 112 -20.31 -4.13 36.66
CA ILE A 112 -19.44 -3.73 35.54
C ILE A 112 -18.06 -4.38 35.66
N VAL A 113 -17.47 -4.40 36.85
CA VAL A 113 -16.17 -5.06 37.09
C VAL A 113 -16.27 -6.56 36.84
N VAL A 114 -17.36 -7.21 37.28
CA VAL A 114 -17.60 -8.63 37.00
C VAL A 114 -17.81 -8.89 35.51
N LEU A 115 -18.54 -8.03 34.79
CA LEU A 115 -18.69 -8.12 33.34
C LEU A 115 -17.36 -7.94 32.61
N LEU A 116 -16.51 -7.01 33.04
CA LEU A 116 -15.16 -6.83 32.49
C LEU A 116 -14.28 -8.04 32.78
N PHE A 117 -14.37 -8.61 33.98
CA PHE A 117 -13.63 -9.82 34.33
C PHE A 117 -14.11 -11.03 33.52
N ILE A 118 -15.42 -11.17 33.31
CA ILE A 118 -16.00 -12.18 32.42
C ILE A 118 -15.57 -11.94 30.97
N LEU A 119 -15.51 -10.71 30.48
CA LEU A 119 -15.00 -10.40 29.13
C LEU A 119 -13.52 -10.76 28.98
N VAL A 120 -12.69 -10.44 29.98
CA VAL A 120 -11.27 -10.82 30.01
C VAL A 120 -11.12 -12.33 30.06
N ILE A 121 -11.91 -13.02 30.88
CA ILE A 121 -11.92 -14.48 30.94
C ILE A 121 -12.43 -15.06 29.62
N CYS A 122 -13.54 -14.61 29.06
CA CYS A 122 -14.08 -15.07 27.77
C CYS A 122 -13.09 -14.85 26.62
N ARG A 123 -12.32 -13.75 26.63
CA ARG A 123 -11.21 -13.53 25.69
C ARG A 123 -10.08 -14.55 25.87
N ASN A 124 -9.90 -15.06 27.08
CA ASN A 124 -8.96 -16.15 27.39
C ASN A 124 -9.60 -17.56 27.32
N LEU A 125 -10.94 -17.68 27.21
CA LEU A 125 -11.70 -18.94 27.27
C LEU A 125 -12.32 -19.33 25.92
N GLN A 126 -12.32 -18.47 24.91
CA GLN A 126 -12.37 -18.96 23.54
C GLN A 126 -10.99 -19.54 23.24
N PRO A 127 -10.85 -20.88 23.09
CA PRO A 127 -9.71 -21.38 22.35
C PRO A 127 -9.88 -20.77 20.96
N TYR A 128 -9.07 -19.75 20.67
CA TYR A 128 -8.68 -19.42 19.32
C TYR A 128 -8.49 -20.74 18.60
N HIS A 129 -9.39 -21.06 17.66
CA HIS A 129 -9.09 -22.04 16.63
C HIS A 129 -8.01 -21.37 15.77
N PHE A 130 -6.79 -21.38 16.33
CA PHE A 130 -5.55 -20.93 15.73
C PHE A 130 -5.34 -21.87 14.55
N PHE A 131 -5.71 -21.41 13.35
CA PHE A 131 -5.35 -22.07 12.10
C PHE A 131 -3.88 -21.78 11.70
N GLY A 132 -3.03 -21.59 12.70
CA GLY A 132 -1.59 -21.78 12.65
C GLY A 132 -1.23 -22.52 13.94
N VAL A 133 -0.65 -23.72 13.84
CA VAL A 133 -0.49 -24.61 14.99
C VAL A 133 0.48 -23.99 16.02
N ILE A 134 -0.09 -23.35 17.05
CA ILE A 134 0.62 -22.94 18.27
C ILE A 134 0.10 -23.83 19.40
N THR A 135 0.95 -24.69 19.94
CA THR A 135 0.66 -25.42 21.17
C THR A 135 0.92 -24.53 22.39
N LYS A 136 0.29 -24.87 23.53
CA LYS A 136 0.33 -24.13 24.81
C LYS A 136 1.75 -23.86 25.37
N ASP A 137 2.79 -24.48 24.81
CA ASP A 137 4.18 -24.38 25.25
C ASP A 137 5.06 -23.52 24.32
N GLY A 138 4.48 -22.84 23.32
CA GLY A 138 5.23 -21.95 22.42
C GLY A 138 6.04 -22.66 21.33
N VAL A 139 5.75 -23.94 21.06
CA VAL A 139 6.39 -24.73 20.01
C VAL A 139 5.48 -24.82 18.79
N TYR A 140 5.99 -24.42 17.63
CA TYR A 140 5.35 -24.61 16.32
C TYR A 140 5.44 -26.09 15.94
N GLU A 141 4.28 -26.73 15.74
CA GLU A 141 4.24 -28.13 15.31
C GLU A 141 4.50 -28.22 13.79
N VAL A 142 5.24 -29.24 13.39
CA VAL A 142 5.55 -29.52 11.99
C VAL A 142 4.28 -29.95 11.23
N ASP A 143 3.93 -29.24 10.16
CA ASP A 143 2.84 -29.64 9.27
C ASP A 143 3.26 -30.88 8.46
N THR A 144 2.62 -32.01 8.75
CA THR A 144 2.85 -33.29 8.04
C THR A 144 2.46 -33.24 6.56
N ALA A 145 1.64 -32.25 6.15
CA ALA A 145 1.33 -32.00 4.76
C ALA A 145 2.47 -31.28 4.01
N GLY A 146 3.47 -30.78 4.73
CA GLY A 146 4.68 -30.17 4.19
C GLY A 146 4.51 -28.70 3.80
N TYR A 147 5.60 -28.12 3.30
CA TYR A 147 5.75 -26.68 3.10
C TYR A 147 6.05 -26.33 1.63
N LEU A 148 5.68 -25.12 1.23
CA LEU A 148 6.05 -24.50 -0.04
C LEU A 148 6.82 -23.20 0.23
N LEU A 149 8.00 -23.06 -0.35
CA LEU A 149 8.84 -21.87 -0.29
C LEU A 149 9.28 -21.51 -1.71
N TYR A 150 9.31 -20.22 -2.05
CA TYR A 150 9.76 -19.80 -3.38
C TYR A 150 10.43 -18.43 -3.30
N CYS A 151 11.24 -18.08 -4.31
CA CYS A 151 11.70 -16.70 -4.46
C CYS A 151 10.73 -15.86 -5.31
N PRO A 152 10.23 -14.71 -4.83
CA PRO A 152 9.55 -13.71 -5.65
C PRO A 152 10.56 -12.90 -6.48
N CYS A 153 11.39 -13.59 -7.26
CA CYS A 153 12.57 -13.03 -7.91
C CYS A 153 12.27 -12.33 -9.26
N MET A 154 11.01 -12.05 -9.59
CA MET A 154 10.59 -11.42 -10.86
C MET A 154 10.00 -10.02 -10.62
N GLY A 155 10.87 -9.03 -10.40
CA GLY A 155 10.55 -7.59 -10.44
C GLY A 155 9.49 -7.11 -9.44
N GLN A 156 8.92 -5.92 -9.69
CA GLN A 156 7.85 -5.27 -8.90
C GLN A 156 6.49 -6.00 -8.94
N LEU A 157 6.45 -7.25 -9.43
CA LEU A 157 5.24 -8.02 -9.72
C LEU A 157 4.92 -9.02 -8.60
N PHE A 158 5.35 -8.68 -7.38
CA PHE A 158 5.25 -9.52 -6.19
C PHE A 158 3.81 -9.96 -5.92
N GLU A 159 2.85 -9.04 -6.00
CA GLU A 159 1.45 -9.26 -5.65
C GLU A 159 0.80 -10.35 -6.51
N GLU A 160 0.97 -10.29 -7.84
CA GLU A 160 0.36 -11.25 -8.75
C GLU A 160 0.93 -12.66 -8.58
N GLN A 161 2.25 -12.74 -8.40
CA GLN A 161 2.95 -14.00 -8.19
C GLN A 161 2.64 -14.59 -6.83
N PHE A 162 2.44 -13.75 -5.82
CA PHE A 162 2.02 -14.15 -4.49
C PHE A 162 0.63 -14.78 -4.49
N LEU A 163 -0.36 -14.12 -5.09
CA LEU A 163 -1.73 -14.66 -5.17
C LEU A 163 -1.77 -16.04 -5.87
N GLY A 164 -1.06 -16.17 -6.99
CA GLY A 164 -0.96 -17.45 -7.68
C GLY A 164 -0.25 -18.54 -6.85
N SER A 165 0.80 -18.16 -6.12
CA SER A 165 1.55 -19.09 -5.25
C SER A 165 0.75 -19.50 -4.01
N LEU A 166 -0.08 -18.60 -3.48
CA LEU A 166 -1.00 -18.88 -2.37
C LEU A 166 -2.06 -19.89 -2.79
N ASN A 167 -2.68 -19.71 -3.96
CA ASN A 167 -3.61 -20.69 -4.51
C ASN A 167 -2.92 -22.04 -4.82
N PHE A 168 -1.70 -22.01 -5.34
CA PHE A 168 -0.91 -23.23 -5.60
C PHE A 168 -0.63 -24.01 -4.29
N ALA A 169 -0.25 -23.32 -3.22
CA ALA A 169 -0.05 -23.90 -1.90
C ALA A 169 -1.34 -24.54 -1.34
N GLN A 170 -2.47 -23.83 -1.48
CA GLN A 170 -3.78 -24.30 -1.06
C GLN A 170 -4.19 -25.57 -1.82
N THR A 171 -4.03 -25.57 -3.14
CA THR A 171 -4.38 -26.71 -4.01
C THR A 171 -3.54 -27.95 -3.73
N LEU A 172 -2.25 -27.79 -3.43
CA LEU A 172 -1.38 -28.89 -2.98
C LEU A 172 -1.57 -29.27 -1.52
N ASN A 173 -2.35 -28.48 -0.76
CA ASN A 173 -2.53 -28.61 0.68
C ASN A 173 -1.19 -28.56 1.44
N ARG A 174 -0.30 -27.61 1.12
CA ARG A 174 0.99 -27.40 1.78
C ARG A 174 1.03 -26.04 2.44
N THR A 175 1.55 -25.94 3.67
CA THR A 175 1.70 -24.64 4.33
C THR A 175 2.62 -23.72 3.51
N LEU A 176 2.15 -22.51 3.18
CA LEU A 176 2.96 -21.54 2.45
C LEU A 176 3.93 -20.85 3.40
N VAL A 177 5.23 -20.95 3.10
CA VAL A 177 6.25 -20.14 3.74
C VAL A 177 6.26 -18.78 3.05
N LEU A 178 5.85 -17.74 3.76
CA LEU A 178 5.73 -16.38 3.24
C LEU A 178 7.15 -15.83 2.97
N PRO A 179 7.51 -15.60 1.71
CA PRO A 179 8.84 -15.17 1.37
C PRO A 179 9.06 -13.71 1.77
N PRO A 180 10.31 -13.32 2.11
CA PRO A 180 10.67 -11.91 2.19
C PRO A 180 10.38 -11.19 0.87
N ILE A 181 9.98 -9.94 0.97
CA ILE A 181 9.72 -9.04 -0.15
C ILE A 181 11.06 -8.50 -0.67
N VAL A 182 11.21 -8.48 -1.99
CA VAL A 182 12.42 -8.00 -2.66
C VAL A 182 12.27 -6.51 -2.97
N GLU A 183 13.05 -5.68 -2.30
CA GLU A 183 13.12 -4.24 -2.55
C GLU A 183 14.40 -3.85 -3.29
N TYR A 184 14.30 -2.78 -4.08
CA TYR A 184 15.44 -2.12 -4.70
C TYR A 184 15.52 -0.68 -4.17
N PRO A 185 16.32 -0.43 -3.12
CA PRO A 185 16.49 0.91 -2.57
C PRO A 185 17.00 1.89 -3.64
N GLU A 186 16.54 3.14 -3.58
CA GLU A 186 17.01 4.18 -4.50
C GLU A 186 18.55 4.28 -4.48
N ARG A 187 19.16 4.24 -5.66
CA ARG A 187 20.62 4.27 -5.89
C ARG A 187 21.38 2.99 -5.50
N SER A 188 20.70 1.90 -5.14
CA SER A 188 21.30 0.58 -4.95
C SER A 188 20.95 -0.35 -6.11
N THR A 189 21.96 -0.99 -6.70
CA THR A 189 21.74 -2.10 -7.63
C THR A 189 21.51 -3.43 -6.91
N ARG A 190 21.69 -3.48 -5.57
CA ARG A 190 21.54 -4.70 -4.76
C ARG A 190 20.14 -4.77 -4.17
N ALA A 191 19.50 -5.92 -4.33
CA ALA A 191 18.21 -6.19 -3.71
C ALA A 191 18.33 -6.31 -2.18
N LYS A 192 17.36 -5.75 -1.48
CA LYS A 192 17.16 -5.87 -0.03
C LYS A 192 15.96 -6.79 0.22
N MET A 193 16.07 -7.67 1.20
CA MET A 193 14.98 -8.54 1.62
C MET A 193 14.32 -7.92 2.85
N VAL A 194 13.01 -7.72 2.79
CA VAL A 194 12.21 -7.20 3.91
C VAL A 194 11.19 -8.25 4.30
N ASP A 195 10.94 -8.40 5.60
CA ASP A 195 10.06 -9.44 6.09
C ASP A 195 8.62 -9.16 5.66
N PHE A 196 7.89 -10.22 5.30
CA PHE A 196 6.52 -10.11 4.80
C PHE A 196 5.60 -9.39 5.79
N GLU A 197 5.83 -9.64 7.08
CA GLU A 197 5.07 -9.08 8.20
C GLU A 197 5.30 -7.59 8.46
N ASP A 198 6.33 -6.99 7.88
CA ASP A 198 6.54 -5.53 7.93
C ASP A 198 5.50 -4.78 7.09
N TYR A 199 4.96 -5.43 6.06
CA TYR A 199 3.98 -4.86 5.13
C TYR A 199 2.56 -5.39 5.33
N PHE A 200 2.43 -6.69 5.62
CA PHE A 200 1.15 -7.38 5.60
C PHE A 200 0.84 -8.09 6.91
N GLN A 201 -0.41 -7.97 7.35
CA GLN A 201 -0.91 -8.77 8.47
C GLN A 201 -1.06 -10.24 8.06
N LEU A 202 -0.72 -11.15 8.97
CA LEU A 202 -0.81 -12.60 8.73
C LEU A 202 -2.23 -13.16 8.91
N GLN A 203 -3.03 -12.54 9.79
CA GLN A 203 -4.38 -13.01 10.13
C GLN A 203 -5.34 -13.16 8.93
N PRO A 204 -5.38 -12.22 7.97
CA PRO A 204 -6.17 -12.37 6.74
C PRO A 204 -5.82 -13.64 5.97
N LEU A 205 -4.52 -13.92 5.83
CA LEU A 205 -4.03 -15.05 5.04
C LEU A 205 -4.36 -16.39 5.68
N LEU A 206 -4.32 -16.46 7.02
CA LEU A 206 -4.68 -17.65 7.79
C LEU A 206 -6.16 -18.04 7.62
N GLY A 207 -7.03 -17.08 7.26
CA GLY A 207 -8.42 -17.37 6.88
C GLY A 207 -8.54 -18.09 5.54
N PHE A 208 -7.60 -17.86 4.62
CA PHE A 208 -7.58 -18.47 3.28
C PHE A 208 -6.83 -19.81 3.26
N HIS A 209 -5.62 -19.83 3.82
CA HIS A 209 -4.76 -21.02 3.83
C HIS A 209 -3.68 -20.95 4.92
N ARG A 210 -3.07 -22.08 5.25
CA ARG A 210 -2.01 -22.15 6.26
C ARG A 210 -0.75 -21.43 5.76
N VAL A 211 -0.28 -20.47 6.53
CA VAL A 211 0.92 -19.67 6.21
C VAL A 211 1.86 -19.57 7.40
N ILE A 212 3.16 -19.42 7.13
CA ILE A 212 4.20 -19.15 8.15
C ILE A 212 5.25 -18.18 7.60
N PRO A 213 5.67 -17.15 8.33
CA PRO A 213 6.78 -16.28 7.92
C PRO A 213 8.08 -17.05 7.68
N ALA A 214 8.83 -16.70 6.64
CA ALA A 214 10.10 -17.38 6.32
C ALA A 214 11.13 -17.32 7.46
N GLY A 215 11.29 -16.16 8.11
CA GLY A 215 12.23 -16.02 9.24
C GLY A 215 11.89 -17.01 10.36
N LEU A 216 10.61 -17.09 10.74
CA LEU A 216 10.13 -18.01 11.75
C LEU A 216 10.29 -19.48 11.32
N PHE A 217 9.92 -19.81 10.08
CA PHE A 217 10.08 -21.15 9.52
C PHE A 217 11.54 -21.62 9.57
N MET A 218 12.47 -20.76 9.15
CA MET A 218 13.90 -21.08 9.14
C MET A 218 14.46 -21.27 10.55
N GLN A 219 13.99 -20.50 11.53
CA GLN A 219 14.45 -20.58 12.93
C GLN A 219 13.89 -21.80 13.67
N THR A 220 12.65 -22.20 13.40
CA THR A 220 11.93 -23.18 14.24
C THR A 220 11.72 -24.54 13.60
N ILE A 221 11.43 -24.59 12.29
CA ILE A 221 10.96 -25.80 11.60
C ILE A 221 12.02 -26.35 10.64
N ALA A 222 12.71 -25.48 9.89
CA ALA A 222 13.62 -25.91 8.82
C ALA A 222 14.74 -26.83 9.30
N LEU A 223 15.31 -26.60 10.49
CA LEU A 223 16.35 -27.48 11.04
C LEU A 223 15.85 -28.90 11.35
N GLN A 224 14.56 -29.08 11.61
CA GLN A 224 13.96 -30.37 11.97
C GLN A 224 13.64 -31.23 10.74
N ILE A 225 13.16 -30.60 9.66
CA ILE A 225 12.65 -31.32 8.47
C ILE A 225 13.39 -31.01 7.16
N TRP A 226 14.27 -30.02 7.14
CA TRP A 226 14.96 -29.51 5.95
C TRP A 226 16.41 -29.05 6.25
N PRO A 227 17.26 -29.95 6.80
CA PRO A 227 18.65 -29.65 7.11
C PRO A 227 19.47 -29.32 5.85
N GLN A 228 20.55 -28.55 6.02
CA GLN A 228 21.34 -27.96 4.93
C GLN A 228 21.79 -28.97 3.87
N ASP A 229 22.21 -30.16 4.28
CA ASP A 229 22.70 -31.25 3.44
C ASP A 229 21.61 -31.95 2.61
N THR A 230 20.34 -31.57 2.79
CA THR A 230 19.19 -32.16 2.07
C THR A 230 18.43 -31.15 1.22
N ARG A 231 18.84 -29.88 1.23
CA ARG A 231 18.08 -28.80 0.59
C ARG A 231 18.17 -28.89 -0.93
N LYS A 232 17.04 -29.22 -1.55
CA LYS A 232 16.89 -29.24 -3.01
C LYS A 232 16.08 -28.05 -3.50
N VAL A 233 16.38 -27.58 -4.71
CA VAL A 233 15.60 -26.53 -5.38
C VAL A 233 14.92 -27.03 -6.64
N GLY A 234 13.69 -26.58 -6.85
CA GLY A 234 12.87 -26.94 -7.98
C GLY A 234 12.88 -25.87 -9.06
N CYS A 235 13.02 -26.28 -10.32
CA CYS A 235 12.79 -25.42 -11.48
C CYS A 235 12.12 -26.19 -12.63
N TRP A 236 11.68 -25.47 -13.67
CA TRP A 236 10.98 -26.08 -14.81
C TRP A 236 11.85 -27.13 -15.52
N ARG A 237 13.07 -26.75 -15.90
CA ARG A 237 14.05 -27.58 -16.60
C ARG A 237 15.46 -27.11 -16.27
N PRO A 238 16.48 -27.98 -16.34
CA PRO A 238 17.84 -27.54 -16.16
C PRO A 238 18.24 -26.51 -17.24
N ARG A 239 19.03 -25.52 -16.84
CA ARG A 239 19.57 -24.46 -17.70
C ARG A 239 21.08 -24.34 -17.50
N PRO A 240 21.84 -23.86 -18.50
CA PRO A 240 23.24 -23.51 -18.27
C PRO A 240 23.33 -22.27 -17.36
N GLY A 241 24.32 -22.24 -16.49
CA GLY A 241 24.59 -21.11 -15.59
C GLY A 241 25.35 -20.00 -16.30
N ILE A 242 25.45 -18.85 -15.63
CA ILE A 242 26.16 -17.67 -16.14
C ILE A 242 27.67 -17.91 -16.09
N HIS A 243 28.15 -18.51 -15.01
CA HIS A 243 29.57 -18.78 -14.79
C HIS A 243 29.94 -20.24 -15.04
N GLU A 244 29.05 -21.16 -14.68
CA GLU A 244 29.26 -22.59 -14.84
C GLU A 244 28.31 -23.15 -15.92
N LYS A 245 28.87 -23.84 -16.92
CA LYS A 245 28.06 -24.44 -18.00
C LYS A 245 27.32 -25.72 -17.58
N SER A 246 27.41 -26.11 -16.32
CA SER A 246 26.66 -27.23 -15.76
C SER A 246 25.16 -26.97 -15.89
N LEU A 247 24.41 -28.03 -16.18
CA LEU A 247 22.96 -27.98 -16.35
C LEU A 247 22.31 -28.13 -14.97
N SER A 248 21.75 -27.05 -14.44
CA SER A 248 21.15 -26.96 -13.09
C SER A 248 20.02 -25.92 -13.08
N CYS A 249 19.31 -25.78 -11.97
CA CYS A 249 18.39 -24.67 -11.76
C CYS A 249 19.10 -23.31 -11.60
N HIS A 250 20.33 -23.30 -11.07
CA HIS A 250 21.10 -22.07 -10.80
C HIS A 250 20.28 -21.05 -9.99
N ALA A 251 19.66 -21.51 -8.90
CA ALA A 251 18.67 -20.74 -8.15
C ALA A 251 19.26 -19.62 -7.28
N THR A 252 20.59 -19.59 -7.10
CA THR A 252 21.34 -18.60 -6.34
C THR A 252 22.17 -17.67 -7.24
N GLU A 253 22.14 -17.86 -8.56
CA GLU A 253 22.90 -17.02 -9.49
C GLU A 253 22.18 -15.71 -9.81
N GLY A 254 22.89 -14.60 -9.71
CA GLY A 254 22.40 -13.26 -10.05
C GLY A 254 21.61 -12.58 -8.94
N ASN A 255 20.97 -11.48 -9.30
CA ASN A 255 20.21 -10.61 -8.39
C ASN A 255 18.77 -10.52 -8.93
N PRO A 256 17.72 -10.77 -8.12
CA PRO A 256 17.68 -10.91 -6.65
C PRO A 256 17.90 -12.32 -6.09
N PHE A 257 18.07 -13.33 -6.95
CA PHE A 257 18.17 -14.76 -6.59
C PHE A 257 19.18 -15.08 -5.48
N GLY A 258 20.45 -14.71 -5.66
CA GLY A 258 21.50 -14.99 -4.67
C GLY A 258 21.23 -14.31 -3.33
N PRO A 259 21.05 -12.98 -3.28
CA PRO A 259 20.74 -12.26 -2.05
C PRO A 259 19.50 -12.79 -1.31
N PHE A 260 18.47 -13.23 -2.04
CA PHE A 260 17.25 -13.78 -1.43
C PHE A 260 17.55 -15.05 -0.62
N TRP A 261 18.13 -16.07 -1.25
CA TRP A 261 18.43 -17.32 -0.56
C TRP A 261 19.51 -17.16 0.52
N GLN A 262 20.46 -16.23 0.30
CA GLN A 262 21.46 -15.87 1.29
C GLN A 262 20.83 -15.27 2.56
N SER A 263 19.81 -14.41 2.42
CA SER A 263 19.11 -13.81 3.56
C SER A 263 18.44 -14.85 4.47
N LEU A 264 17.99 -15.96 3.88
CA LEU A 264 17.40 -17.09 4.60
C LEU A 264 18.45 -18.11 5.10
N GLY A 265 19.73 -17.92 4.78
CA GLY A 265 20.79 -18.89 5.09
C GLY A 265 20.60 -20.23 4.36
N VAL A 266 20.13 -20.19 3.11
CA VAL A 266 19.84 -21.35 2.27
C VAL A 266 20.92 -21.55 1.21
N GLU A 267 21.51 -22.74 1.22
CA GLU A 267 22.34 -23.29 0.15
C GLU A 267 21.71 -24.60 -0.32
N PHE A 268 21.74 -24.85 -1.63
CA PHE A 268 21.14 -26.03 -2.24
C PHE A 268 22.21 -27.04 -2.64
N VAL A 269 21.94 -28.32 -2.39
CA VAL A 269 22.85 -29.43 -2.70
C VAL A 269 22.47 -30.19 -3.97
N ASP A 270 21.23 -30.04 -4.44
CA ASP A 270 20.69 -30.80 -5.56
C ASP A 270 19.46 -30.08 -6.15
N ASP A 271 19.08 -30.48 -7.37
CA ASP A 271 17.95 -29.93 -8.10
C ASP A 271 16.82 -30.96 -8.26
N PHE A 272 15.60 -30.47 -8.43
CA PHE A 272 14.51 -31.26 -8.99
C PHE A 272 13.78 -30.50 -10.09
N TYR A 273 13.19 -31.26 -11.02
CA TYR A 273 12.57 -30.70 -12.21
C TYR A 273 11.11 -31.11 -12.30
N PHE A 274 10.25 -30.16 -12.68
CA PHE A 274 8.80 -30.38 -12.76
C PHE A 274 8.18 -30.02 -14.12
N GLY A 275 8.97 -29.57 -15.09
CA GLY A 275 8.47 -29.20 -16.43
C GLY A 275 8.08 -30.38 -17.32
N ASP A 276 8.40 -31.62 -16.90
CA ASP A 276 7.93 -32.86 -17.51
C ASP A 276 6.54 -33.27 -17.00
N ALA A 277 6.02 -32.62 -15.95
CA ALA A 277 4.62 -32.78 -15.57
C ALA A 277 3.74 -32.14 -16.66
N THR A 278 2.70 -32.85 -17.11
CA THR A 278 1.70 -32.28 -18.04
C THR A 278 1.14 -31.01 -17.41
N GLY A 279 1.25 -29.84 -18.05
CA GLY A 279 0.78 -28.56 -17.47
C GLY A 279 1.75 -27.86 -16.50
N GLY A 280 2.88 -28.47 -16.12
CA GLY A 280 3.90 -27.80 -15.31
C GLY A 280 3.43 -27.46 -13.91
N TYR A 281 3.33 -26.16 -13.57
CA TYR A 281 2.78 -25.69 -12.28
C TYR A 281 1.28 -25.40 -12.33
N ASP A 282 0.62 -25.64 -13.47
CA ASP A 282 -0.83 -25.50 -13.59
C ASP A 282 -1.57 -26.67 -12.93
N LEU A 283 -2.14 -26.43 -11.75
CA LEU A 283 -2.87 -27.44 -11.00
C LEU A 283 -4.37 -27.52 -11.34
N THR A 284 -4.86 -26.75 -12.32
CA THR A 284 -6.25 -26.83 -12.77
C THR A 284 -6.56 -28.16 -13.48
N ASN A 285 -5.53 -28.81 -14.02
CA ASN A 285 -5.62 -30.13 -14.61
C ASN A 285 -5.40 -31.20 -13.52
N GLU A 286 -6.37 -32.10 -13.36
CA GLU A 286 -6.34 -33.18 -12.37
C GLU A 286 -5.11 -34.10 -12.52
N ASP A 287 -4.69 -34.40 -13.75
CA ASP A 287 -3.51 -35.24 -14.02
C ASP A 287 -2.23 -34.57 -13.47
N THR A 288 -2.12 -33.25 -13.65
CA THR A 288 -1.02 -32.45 -13.12
C THR A 288 -1.01 -32.49 -11.61
N LEU A 289 -2.17 -32.27 -10.97
CA LEU A 289 -2.31 -32.31 -9.52
C LEU A 289 -1.93 -33.68 -8.94
N ILE A 290 -2.37 -34.77 -9.57
CA ILE A 290 -2.02 -36.14 -9.17
C ILE A 290 -0.52 -36.38 -9.32
N GLN A 291 0.09 -35.95 -10.42
CA GLN A 291 1.54 -36.06 -10.64
C GLN A 291 2.32 -35.29 -9.57
N TRP A 292 1.92 -34.07 -9.21
CA TRP A 292 2.56 -33.30 -8.15
C TRP A 292 2.45 -34.01 -6.80
N LYS A 293 1.25 -34.45 -6.40
CA LYS A 293 1.04 -35.17 -5.13
C LYS A 293 1.83 -36.48 -5.05
N THR A 294 2.00 -37.16 -6.18
CA THR A 294 2.71 -38.45 -6.25
C THR A 294 4.23 -38.27 -6.27
N ARG A 295 4.75 -37.41 -7.16
CA ARG A 295 6.20 -37.20 -7.35
C ARG A 295 6.82 -36.40 -6.20
N PHE A 296 6.08 -35.42 -5.71
CA PHE A 296 6.51 -34.47 -4.70
C PHE A 296 5.69 -34.63 -3.41
N SER A 297 5.59 -35.87 -2.92
CA SER A 297 4.87 -36.16 -1.68
C SER A 297 5.59 -35.56 -0.45
N PRO A 298 4.87 -35.20 0.63
CA PRO A 298 5.47 -34.58 1.82
C PRO A 298 6.54 -35.44 2.50
N LYS A 299 6.47 -36.76 2.36
CA LYS A 299 7.47 -37.69 2.89
C LYS A 299 8.82 -37.60 2.17
N LYS A 300 8.82 -37.35 0.86
CA LYS A 300 10.02 -37.25 0.03
C LYS A 300 10.51 -35.80 -0.10
N PHE A 301 9.56 -34.87 -0.15
CA PHE A 301 9.79 -33.44 -0.24
C PHE A 301 8.99 -32.75 0.87
N PRO A 302 9.50 -32.73 2.11
CA PRO A 302 8.87 -32.02 3.21
C PRO A 302 8.79 -30.51 2.93
N VAL A 303 9.77 -29.97 2.22
CA VAL A 303 9.79 -28.58 1.73
C VAL A 303 9.95 -28.57 0.22
N LEU A 304 9.01 -27.94 -0.47
CA LEU A 304 9.13 -27.60 -1.89
C LEU A 304 9.71 -26.20 -2.01
N ALA A 305 11.03 -26.11 -2.14
CA ALA A 305 11.71 -24.85 -2.44
C ALA A 305 11.80 -24.66 -3.96
N LEU A 306 11.19 -23.61 -4.51
CA LEU A 306 11.16 -23.33 -5.94
C LEU A 306 11.99 -22.09 -6.27
N SER A 307 12.77 -22.14 -7.35
CA SER A 307 13.64 -21.03 -7.76
C SER A 307 12.88 -19.75 -8.11
N SER A 308 11.60 -19.88 -8.46
CA SER A 308 10.68 -18.79 -8.80
C SER A 308 9.26 -19.14 -8.34
N ALA A 309 8.39 -18.13 -8.28
CA ALA A 309 6.97 -18.33 -7.98
C ALA A 309 6.32 -19.37 -8.92
N PRO A 310 5.62 -20.40 -8.40
CA PRO A 310 4.84 -21.35 -9.18
C PRO A 310 3.49 -20.76 -9.62
N ALA A 311 3.54 -19.57 -10.20
CA ALA A 311 2.38 -18.80 -10.62
C ALA A 311 2.51 -18.41 -12.09
N ALA A 312 1.39 -18.36 -12.79
CA ALA A 312 1.36 -17.75 -14.11
C ALA A 312 1.67 -16.26 -13.97
N PHE A 313 2.47 -15.74 -14.88
CA PHE A 313 2.62 -14.31 -15.09
C PHE A 313 2.32 -14.00 -16.57
N PRO A 314 1.37 -13.11 -16.88
CA PRO A 314 0.43 -12.43 -15.98
C PRO A 314 -0.46 -13.45 -15.19
N ALA A 315 -0.87 -13.14 -13.94
CA ALA A 315 -1.76 -14.04 -13.17
C ALA A 315 -3.06 -14.37 -13.94
N ARG A 316 -3.58 -15.58 -13.75
CA ARG A 316 -4.73 -16.05 -14.53
C ARG A 316 -6.00 -15.28 -14.21
N PRO A 317 -6.91 -15.08 -15.19
CA PRO A 317 -8.22 -14.47 -14.94
C PRO A 317 -8.99 -15.11 -13.79
N GLU A 318 -8.96 -16.44 -13.64
CA GLU A 318 -9.60 -17.12 -12.50
C GLU A 318 -8.94 -16.84 -11.13
N HIS A 319 -7.69 -16.35 -11.12
CA HIS A 319 -6.97 -15.93 -9.91
C HIS A 319 -6.95 -14.39 -9.75
N ARG A 320 -7.45 -13.67 -10.76
CA ARG A 320 -7.55 -12.22 -10.83
C ARG A 320 -9.01 -11.84 -10.83
N VAL A 321 -9.55 -11.60 -9.64
CA VAL A 321 -10.89 -11.04 -9.49
C VAL A 321 -11.02 -9.71 -10.26
N LEU A 322 -9.90 -9.00 -10.47
CA LEU A 322 -9.79 -7.73 -11.21
C LEU A 322 -8.84 -7.84 -12.41
N GLN A 323 -9.29 -7.42 -13.60
CA GLN A 323 -8.49 -7.35 -14.82
C GLN A 323 -8.20 -5.90 -15.20
N ASN A 324 -6.94 -5.57 -15.48
CA ASN A 324 -6.54 -4.23 -15.89
C ASN A 324 -6.92 -3.93 -17.36
N PRO A 325 -7.24 -2.67 -17.71
CA PRO A 325 -7.42 -1.54 -16.79
C PRO A 325 -8.66 -1.72 -15.93
N PHE A 326 -8.55 -1.51 -14.61
CA PHE A 326 -9.67 -1.57 -13.69
C PHE A 326 -9.89 -0.25 -12.96
N ILE A 327 -11.16 0.04 -12.71
CA ILE A 327 -11.58 1.24 -12.00
C ILE A 327 -11.89 0.86 -10.56
N GLY A 328 -11.29 1.54 -9.59
CA GLY A 328 -11.65 1.43 -8.19
C GLY A 328 -12.66 2.52 -7.82
N ILE A 329 -13.79 2.16 -7.21
CA ILE A 329 -14.76 3.14 -6.72
C ILE A 329 -14.99 2.98 -5.22
N HIS A 330 -15.11 4.10 -4.50
CA HIS A 330 -15.49 4.12 -3.10
C HIS A 330 -16.84 4.80 -2.89
N LEU A 331 -17.82 4.02 -2.40
CA LEU A 331 -19.19 4.45 -2.14
C LEU A 331 -19.42 4.58 -0.63
N ARG A 332 -19.52 5.82 -0.15
CA ARG A 332 -19.89 6.14 1.23
C ARG A 332 -21.38 6.46 1.30
N ASN A 333 -22.20 5.51 1.74
CA ASN A 333 -23.66 5.58 1.71
C ASN A 333 -24.35 4.88 2.90
N ASN A 334 -23.65 4.72 4.03
CA ASN A 334 -24.28 4.30 5.29
C ASN A 334 -25.27 5.35 5.82
N PHE A 335 -26.23 4.93 6.66
CA PHE A 335 -27.35 5.76 7.12
C PHE A 335 -26.90 6.99 7.92
N ASP A 336 -25.74 6.92 8.59
CA ASP A 336 -25.15 8.02 9.36
C ASP A 336 -24.64 9.15 8.44
N TRP A 337 -24.28 8.81 7.21
CA TRP A 337 -23.74 9.73 6.21
C TRP A 337 -24.75 10.79 5.74
N ASP A 338 -26.04 10.47 5.78
CA ASP A 338 -27.11 11.39 5.42
C ASP A 338 -27.11 12.63 6.33
N ASN A 339 -26.91 12.42 7.62
CA ASN A 339 -26.84 13.50 8.59
C ASN A 339 -25.62 14.39 8.37
N VAL A 340 -24.50 13.79 7.95
CA VAL A 340 -23.27 14.51 7.62
C VAL A 340 -23.47 15.41 6.39
N CYS A 341 -23.97 14.86 5.28
CA CYS A 341 -24.13 15.63 4.05
C CYS A 341 -25.21 16.70 4.16
N ASN A 342 -26.20 16.54 5.04
CA ASN A 342 -27.19 17.58 5.35
C ASN A 342 -26.58 18.84 5.98
N LEU A 343 -25.39 18.76 6.60
CA LEU A 343 -24.69 19.93 7.17
C LEU A 343 -24.26 20.93 6.10
N ILE A 344 -24.10 20.48 4.84
CA ILE A 344 -23.73 21.32 3.69
C ILE A 344 -24.82 22.36 3.40
N LYS A 345 -26.10 22.04 3.67
CA LYS A 345 -27.25 22.95 3.48
C LYS A 345 -27.44 23.94 4.64
N GLY A 346 -26.68 23.81 5.73
CA GLY A 346 -26.90 24.57 6.95
C GLY A 346 -26.59 26.08 6.82
N PRO A 347 -27.17 26.92 7.70
CA PRO A 347 -26.86 28.35 7.79
C PRO A 347 -25.41 28.64 8.22
N SER A 348 -24.71 27.62 8.70
CA SER A 348 -23.27 27.62 9.01
C SER A 348 -22.53 26.89 7.89
N HIS A 349 -22.48 27.47 6.68
CA HIS A 349 -21.68 26.93 5.58
C HIS A 349 -20.23 26.77 6.05
N THR A 350 -19.82 25.54 6.38
CA THR A 350 -18.42 25.23 6.62
C THR A 350 -17.75 25.06 5.27
N PRO A 351 -16.77 25.92 4.91
CA PRO A 351 -16.12 25.84 3.61
C PRO A 351 -15.41 24.50 3.39
N THR A 352 -14.98 23.85 4.49
CA THR A 352 -14.37 22.52 4.48
C THR A 352 -15.14 21.58 5.42
N LEU A 353 -15.40 20.36 4.94
CA LEU A 353 -16.08 19.31 5.70
C LEU A 353 -15.26 18.02 5.59
N PHE A 354 -14.77 17.52 6.72
CA PHE A 354 -13.87 16.35 6.78
C PHE A 354 -12.71 16.47 5.79
N ALA A 355 -12.65 15.59 4.79
CA ALA A 355 -11.59 15.58 3.79
C ALA A 355 -11.92 16.38 2.52
N SER A 356 -12.97 17.20 2.49
CA SER A 356 -13.44 17.88 1.27
C SER A 356 -12.37 18.71 0.56
N ALA A 357 -11.39 19.25 1.30
CA ALA A 357 -10.26 19.99 0.73
C ALA A 357 -9.45 19.18 -0.29
N GLN A 358 -9.53 17.84 -0.27
CA GLN A 358 -8.89 16.98 -1.29
C GLN A 358 -9.47 17.17 -2.70
N CYS A 359 -10.71 17.66 -2.82
CA CYS A 359 -11.30 17.99 -4.11
C CYS A 359 -11.57 19.48 -4.29
N THR A 360 -11.99 20.18 -3.23
CA THR A 360 -12.32 21.62 -3.31
C THR A 360 -11.09 22.51 -3.18
N GLY A 361 -10.00 22.00 -2.59
CA GLY A 361 -8.90 22.81 -2.10
C GLY A 361 -9.19 23.40 -0.72
N TYR A 362 -8.15 23.87 -0.02
CA TYR A 362 -8.29 24.34 1.37
C TYR A 362 -9.13 25.62 1.48
N ASN A 363 -9.16 26.41 0.41
CA ASN A 363 -9.89 27.67 0.29
C ASN A 363 -11.02 27.60 -0.76
N ASN A 364 -11.44 26.39 -1.17
CA ASN A 364 -12.42 26.16 -2.24
C ASN A 364 -11.98 26.68 -3.61
N GLU A 365 -10.68 26.71 -3.87
CA GLU A 365 -10.07 27.15 -5.12
C GLU A 365 -10.49 26.32 -6.35
N PHE A 366 -10.87 25.05 -6.18
CA PHE A 366 -11.25 24.14 -7.27
C PHE A 366 -12.77 23.97 -7.42
N GLY A 367 -13.56 24.60 -6.56
CA GLY A 367 -15.01 24.54 -6.56
C GLY A 367 -15.59 24.44 -5.16
N SER A 368 -16.89 24.70 -5.04
CA SER A 368 -17.63 24.58 -3.78
C SER A 368 -18.18 23.16 -3.58
N LEU A 369 -18.10 22.65 -2.36
CA LEU A 369 -18.66 21.34 -2.00
C LEU A 369 -20.18 21.35 -2.13
N THR A 370 -20.72 20.42 -2.92
CA THR A 370 -22.17 20.23 -3.08
C THR A 370 -22.64 19.00 -2.29
N GLU A 371 -23.94 18.95 -1.97
CA GLU A 371 -24.54 17.76 -1.37
C GLU A 371 -24.39 16.53 -2.29
N GLU A 372 -24.51 16.70 -3.60
CA GLU A 372 -24.33 15.61 -4.58
C GLU A 372 -22.89 15.09 -4.57
N ALA A 373 -21.87 15.95 -4.38
CA ALA A 373 -20.48 15.52 -4.23
C ALA A 373 -20.20 14.81 -2.88
N CYS A 374 -21.00 15.11 -1.86
CA CYS A 374 -20.93 14.44 -0.56
C CYS A 374 -21.66 13.09 -0.55
N LYS A 375 -22.86 13.04 -1.13
CA LYS A 375 -23.72 11.86 -1.25
C LYS A 375 -24.26 11.79 -2.68
N PRO A 376 -23.51 11.17 -3.61
CA PRO A 376 -23.95 11.06 -4.99
C PRO A 376 -25.19 10.17 -5.09
N SER A 377 -26.14 10.59 -5.90
CA SER A 377 -27.31 9.78 -6.23
C SER A 377 -26.91 8.53 -7.02
N LEU A 378 -27.76 7.50 -6.96
CA LEU A 378 -27.54 6.28 -7.75
C LEU A 378 -27.36 6.60 -9.23
N ASN A 379 -28.14 7.53 -9.78
CA ASN A 379 -28.03 7.93 -11.18
C ASN A 379 -26.65 8.54 -11.48
N THR A 380 -26.14 9.41 -10.61
CA THR A 380 -24.80 10.00 -10.76
C THR A 380 -23.71 8.93 -10.73
N ILE A 381 -23.79 7.98 -9.79
CA ILE A 381 -22.85 6.86 -9.71
C ILE A 381 -22.87 6.04 -11.01
N LEU A 382 -24.07 5.70 -11.51
CA LEU A 382 -24.23 4.89 -12.73
C LEU A 382 -23.69 5.60 -13.98
N GLU A 383 -24.00 6.89 -14.15
CA GLU A 383 -23.54 7.68 -15.31
C GLU A 383 -22.04 7.92 -15.29
N GLU A 384 -21.47 8.34 -14.15
CA GLU A 384 -20.03 8.65 -14.07
C GLU A 384 -19.16 7.39 -14.17
N VAL A 385 -19.55 6.29 -13.52
CA VAL A 385 -18.84 5.01 -13.65
C VAL A 385 -18.98 4.48 -15.08
N GLY A 386 -20.17 4.53 -15.66
CA GLY A 386 -20.41 4.11 -17.05
C GLY A 386 -19.56 4.91 -18.05
N ALA A 387 -19.52 6.23 -17.90
CA ALA A 387 -18.68 7.10 -18.72
C ALA A 387 -17.19 6.76 -18.58
N LYS A 388 -16.72 6.55 -17.35
CA LYS A 388 -15.31 6.22 -17.07
C LYS A 388 -14.90 4.86 -17.62
N VAL A 389 -15.80 3.86 -17.55
CA VAL A 389 -15.60 2.53 -18.14
C VAL A 389 -15.38 2.63 -19.66
N VAL A 390 -16.21 3.42 -20.35
CA VAL A 390 -16.09 3.63 -21.80
C VAL A 390 -14.82 4.42 -22.15
N GLU A 391 -14.54 5.48 -21.40
CA GLU A 391 -13.36 6.34 -21.58
C GLU A 391 -12.05 5.54 -21.48
N LEU A 392 -11.93 4.71 -20.44
CA LEU A 392 -10.71 3.97 -20.13
C LEU A 392 -10.65 2.58 -20.77
N LYS A 393 -11.73 2.14 -21.44
CA LYS A 393 -11.90 0.76 -21.93
C LYS A 393 -11.63 -0.25 -20.81
N ALA A 394 -12.18 0.02 -19.63
CA ALA A 394 -11.92 -0.76 -18.43
C ALA A 394 -12.46 -2.19 -18.58
N ARG A 395 -11.70 -3.17 -18.09
CA ARG A 395 -12.10 -4.59 -18.09
C ARG A 395 -12.72 -5.01 -16.77
N SER A 396 -12.50 -4.25 -15.70
CA SER A 396 -13.11 -4.52 -14.41
C SER A 396 -13.43 -3.25 -13.62
N VAL A 397 -14.42 -3.35 -12.73
CA VAL A 397 -14.77 -2.31 -11.76
C VAL A 397 -14.77 -2.94 -10.37
N PHE A 398 -13.94 -2.41 -9.48
CA PHE A 398 -13.91 -2.75 -8.07
C PHE A 398 -14.78 -1.78 -7.28
N VAL A 399 -15.70 -2.31 -6.46
CA VAL A 399 -16.58 -1.49 -5.62
C VAL A 399 -16.29 -1.73 -4.14
N ALA A 400 -15.79 -0.70 -3.46
CA ALA A 400 -15.71 -0.64 -2.00
C ALA A 400 -16.88 0.19 -1.47
N SER A 401 -17.64 -0.33 -0.52
CA SER A 401 -18.75 0.40 0.09
C SER A 401 -18.98 0.03 1.55
N ASP A 402 -19.30 1.03 2.35
CA ASP A 402 -19.70 0.89 3.74
C ASP A 402 -21.12 0.31 3.93
N HIS A 403 -21.95 0.31 2.88
CA HIS A 403 -23.31 -0.24 2.94
C HIS A 403 -23.75 -0.81 1.58
N GLN A 404 -24.25 0.03 0.66
CA GLN A 404 -24.81 -0.43 -0.62
C GLN A 404 -23.79 -0.37 -1.76
N HIS A 405 -23.51 -1.53 -2.36
CA HIS A 405 -22.52 -1.68 -3.44
C HIS A 405 -23.09 -1.50 -4.87
N TYR A 406 -24.42 -1.47 -5.03
CA TYR A 406 -25.11 -1.29 -6.31
C TYR A 406 -24.66 -2.18 -7.49
N LEU A 407 -24.19 -3.40 -7.21
CA LEU A 407 -23.57 -4.26 -8.23
C LEU A 407 -24.49 -4.59 -9.40
N GLU A 408 -25.78 -4.87 -9.13
CA GLU A 408 -26.75 -5.23 -10.18
C GLU A 408 -27.04 -4.03 -11.07
N GLN A 409 -27.29 -2.87 -10.47
CA GLN A 409 -27.57 -1.63 -11.18
C GLN A 409 -26.38 -1.20 -12.05
N LEU A 410 -25.16 -1.33 -11.53
CA LEU A 410 -23.93 -1.08 -12.29
C LEU A 410 -23.78 -2.06 -13.47
N ARG A 411 -24.07 -3.35 -13.27
CA ARG A 411 -24.02 -4.35 -14.35
C ARG A 411 -25.02 -4.04 -15.45
N ASP A 412 -26.24 -3.68 -15.08
CA ASP A 412 -27.29 -3.36 -16.03
C ASP A 412 -26.92 -2.11 -16.85
N ARG A 413 -26.46 -1.04 -16.19
CA ARG A 413 -26.01 0.18 -16.88
C ARG A 413 -24.86 -0.07 -17.84
N ILE A 414 -23.85 -0.84 -17.43
CA ILE A 414 -22.68 -1.14 -18.27
C ILE A 414 -23.08 -2.00 -19.47
N LYS A 415 -24.01 -2.95 -19.29
CA LYS A 415 -24.56 -3.74 -20.40
C LYS A 415 -25.36 -2.89 -21.39
N GLU A 416 -26.14 -1.90 -20.91
CA GLU A 416 -26.84 -0.95 -21.78
C GLU A 416 -25.87 -0.14 -22.66
N LEU A 417 -24.68 0.15 -22.15
CA LEU A 417 -23.59 0.82 -22.88
C LEU A 417 -22.83 -0.13 -23.83
N GLY A 418 -23.24 -1.40 -23.94
CA GLY A 418 -22.63 -2.40 -24.81
C GLY A 418 -21.23 -2.84 -24.38
N GLN A 419 -20.88 -2.65 -23.11
CA GLN A 419 -19.58 -3.05 -22.55
C GLN A 419 -19.69 -4.40 -21.81
N ASP A 420 -18.63 -5.20 -21.88
CA ASP A 420 -18.50 -6.46 -21.14
C ASP A 420 -17.38 -6.30 -20.10
N VAL A 421 -17.77 -6.05 -18.85
CA VAL A 421 -16.87 -5.64 -17.76
C VAL A 421 -17.20 -6.41 -16.50
N ASN A 422 -16.17 -6.92 -15.83
CA ASN A 422 -16.36 -7.64 -14.58
C ASN A 422 -16.55 -6.66 -13.41
N ILE A 423 -17.67 -6.73 -12.70
CA ILE A 423 -17.96 -5.88 -11.53
C ILE A 423 -17.91 -6.73 -10.27
N VAL A 424 -17.00 -6.35 -9.37
CA VAL A 424 -16.62 -7.16 -8.21
C VAL A 424 -16.55 -6.32 -6.94
N ARG A 425 -16.81 -6.98 -5.81
CA ARG A 425 -16.63 -6.47 -4.45
C ARG A 425 -15.96 -7.55 -3.61
N ILE A 426 -15.42 -7.18 -2.46
CA ILE A 426 -15.03 -8.15 -1.42
C ILE A 426 -16.30 -8.55 -0.65
N ASP A 427 -16.41 -9.82 -0.26
CA ASP A 427 -17.54 -10.30 0.53
C ASP A 427 -17.47 -9.69 1.95
N PRO A 428 -18.55 -9.08 2.48
CA PRO A 428 -18.55 -8.48 3.82
C PRO A 428 -18.32 -9.48 4.98
N SER A 429 -18.40 -10.79 4.74
CA SER A 429 -17.96 -11.82 5.69
C SER A 429 -16.42 -11.92 5.81
N GLU A 430 -15.69 -11.31 4.88
CA GLU A 430 -14.23 -11.18 4.84
C GLU A 430 -13.85 -9.74 5.23
N VAL A 431 -13.71 -9.49 6.53
CA VAL A 431 -13.46 -8.14 7.07
C VAL A 431 -12.03 -7.69 6.77
N HIS A 432 -11.79 -7.02 5.63
CA HIS A 432 -10.51 -6.33 5.42
C HIS A 432 -10.65 -4.99 4.71
N LEU A 433 -11.00 -3.96 5.49
CA LEU A 433 -10.89 -2.54 5.13
C LEU A 433 -9.51 -2.20 4.53
N ALA A 434 -8.45 -2.85 5.00
CA ALA A 434 -7.09 -2.70 4.48
C ALA A 434 -6.91 -3.26 3.06
N VAL A 435 -7.61 -4.35 2.71
CA VAL A 435 -7.56 -4.93 1.35
C VAL A 435 -8.35 -4.06 0.39
N GLU A 436 -9.49 -3.50 0.82
CA GLU A 436 -10.22 -2.52 0.01
C GLU A 436 -9.35 -1.29 -0.31
N LEU A 437 -8.66 -0.73 0.69
CA LEU A 437 -7.72 0.37 0.49
C LEU A 437 -6.63 0.00 -0.53
N ALA A 438 -5.96 -1.13 -0.34
CA ALA A 438 -4.91 -1.59 -1.25
C ALA A 438 -5.42 -1.77 -2.69
N LEU A 439 -6.59 -2.36 -2.90
CA LEU A 439 -7.17 -2.52 -4.24
C LEU A 439 -7.54 -1.18 -4.88
N LEU A 440 -8.06 -0.23 -4.10
CA LEU A 440 -8.36 1.12 -4.60
C LEU A 440 -7.07 1.88 -4.97
N GLU A 441 -6.00 1.74 -4.18
CA GLU A 441 -4.67 2.31 -4.47
C GLU A 441 -4.05 1.71 -5.73
N LEU A 442 -4.25 0.42 -5.96
CA LEU A 442 -3.72 -0.29 -7.13
C LEU A 442 -4.47 0.04 -8.43
N SER A 443 -5.72 0.49 -8.35
CA SER A 443 -6.58 0.76 -9.52
C SER A 443 -5.95 1.66 -10.58
N ASP A 444 -6.23 1.38 -11.85
CA ASP A 444 -5.75 2.22 -12.96
C ASP A 444 -6.39 3.61 -12.91
N HIS A 445 -7.64 3.70 -12.41
CA HIS A 445 -8.30 4.96 -12.10
C HIS A 445 -9.16 4.82 -10.84
N PHE A 446 -9.04 5.79 -9.94
CA PHE A 446 -9.82 5.82 -8.70
C PHE A 446 -10.93 6.87 -8.76
N VAL A 447 -12.16 6.49 -8.40
CA VAL A 447 -13.28 7.41 -8.20
C VAL A 447 -13.68 7.41 -6.72
N GLY A 448 -13.34 8.48 -6.03
CA GLY A 448 -13.53 8.63 -4.59
C GLY A 448 -14.75 9.46 -4.20
N ASN A 449 -15.06 9.44 -2.90
CA ASN A 449 -15.98 10.39 -2.28
C ASN A 449 -15.17 11.57 -1.69
N CYS A 450 -15.46 12.79 -2.11
CA CYS A 450 -14.67 13.96 -1.73
C CYS A 450 -14.66 14.26 -0.22
N VAL A 451 -15.74 13.95 0.49
CA VAL A 451 -15.84 14.25 1.93
C VAL A 451 -15.21 13.13 2.77
N SER A 452 -15.13 11.91 2.24
CA SER A 452 -14.64 10.74 2.96
C SER A 452 -13.13 10.80 3.25
N THR A 453 -12.78 10.67 4.53
CA THR A 453 -11.38 10.48 4.97
C THR A 453 -10.79 9.13 4.53
N PHE A 454 -11.65 8.13 4.28
CA PHE A 454 -11.25 6.84 3.71
C PHE A 454 -10.77 7.00 2.26
N SER A 455 -11.51 7.76 1.44
CA SER A 455 -11.04 8.12 0.10
C SER A 455 -9.76 8.95 0.16
N ALA A 456 -9.64 9.87 1.11
CA ALA A 456 -8.45 10.69 1.26
C ALA A 456 -7.18 9.89 1.56
N PHE A 457 -7.30 8.72 2.19
CA PHE A 457 -6.17 7.81 2.37
C PHE A 457 -5.67 7.30 1.01
N VAL A 458 -6.58 6.79 0.18
CA VAL A 458 -6.29 6.30 -1.17
C VAL A 458 -5.72 7.41 -2.04
N VAL A 459 -6.31 8.62 -2.01
CA VAL A 459 -5.84 9.76 -2.82
C VAL A 459 -4.41 10.13 -2.47
N ARG A 460 -4.09 10.33 -1.18
CA ARG A 460 -2.73 10.65 -0.74
C ARG A 460 -1.74 9.59 -1.20
N GLN A 461 -2.07 8.32 -1.01
CA GLN A 461 -1.16 7.23 -1.39
C GLN A 461 -0.90 7.18 -2.91
N ARG A 462 -1.91 7.51 -3.71
CA ARG A 462 -1.78 7.59 -5.18
C ARG A 462 -1.01 8.82 -5.66
N GLU A 463 -1.08 9.94 -4.94
CA GLU A 463 -0.30 11.16 -5.21
C GLU A 463 1.20 10.97 -4.92
N PHE A 464 1.55 10.20 -3.88
CA PHE A 464 2.94 9.93 -3.51
C PHE A 464 3.57 8.72 -4.26
N HIS A 465 2.83 8.08 -5.17
CA HIS A 465 3.35 6.98 -5.98
C HIS A 465 4.23 7.51 -7.12
N TYR A 466 5.28 6.76 -7.49
CA TYR A 466 6.26 7.17 -8.53
C TYR A 466 5.62 7.42 -9.92
N ASP A 467 4.48 6.77 -10.16
CA ASP A 467 3.61 7.00 -11.31
C ASP A 467 2.33 7.66 -10.78
N GLU A 468 2.09 8.92 -11.12
CA GLU A 468 0.84 9.63 -10.77
C GLU A 468 -0.35 8.87 -11.35
N LYS A 469 -1.08 8.13 -10.49
CA LYS A 469 -2.27 7.41 -10.93
C LYS A 469 -3.48 8.33 -10.89
N PRO A 470 -4.28 8.41 -11.97
CA PRO A 470 -5.37 9.37 -12.06
C PRO A 470 -6.47 9.08 -11.02
N THR A 471 -7.01 10.17 -10.48
CA THR A 471 -8.05 10.17 -9.46
C THR A 471 -9.13 11.18 -9.82
N SER A 472 -10.40 10.83 -9.59
CA SER A 472 -11.54 11.73 -9.70
C SER A 472 -12.48 11.56 -8.51
N PHE A 473 -13.42 12.48 -8.34
CA PHE A 473 -14.42 12.42 -7.28
C PHE A 473 -15.82 12.47 -7.85
N PHE A 474 -16.75 11.76 -7.22
CA PHE A 474 -18.14 11.75 -7.66
C PHE A 474 -18.77 13.15 -7.65
N ALA A 475 -19.52 13.47 -8.70
CA ALA A 475 -20.25 14.74 -8.87
C ALA A 475 -19.38 16.00 -8.72
N PHE A 476 -18.07 15.86 -8.96
CA PHE A 476 -17.12 16.95 -8.85
C PHE A 476 -16.24 17.00 -10.11
N SER A 477 -16.43 18.06 -10.90
CA SER A 477 -15.60 18.34 -12.08
C SER A 477 -14.88 19.66 -11.89
N ILE A 478 -13.56 19.63 -12.07
CA ILE A 478 -12.74 20.84 -12.04
C ILE A 478 -13.12 21.68 -13.25
N SER A 479 -13.53 22.93 -13.04
CA SER A 479 -13.91 23.82 -14.14
C SER A 479 -12.71 24.03 -15.09
N GLN A 480 -12.93 23.84 -16.40
CA GLN A 480 -11.88 23.89 -17.44
C GLN A 480 -11.11 25.23 -17.53
N ASN A 481 -11.53 26.27 -16.80
CA ASN A 481 -10.84 27.56 -16.75
C ASN A 481 -9.60 27.57 -15.84
N GLN A 482 -9.29 26.48 -15.11
CA GLN A 482 -8.11 26.38 -14.24
C GLN A 482 -7.05 25.36 -14.70
N GLN A 483 -7.25 24.71 -15.86
CA GLN A 483 -6.26 23.80 -16.47
C GLN A 483 -5.05 24.51 -17.12
N ARG A 484 -4.87 25.82 -16.91
CA ARG A 484 -3.69 26.58 -17.35
C ARG A 484 -3.10 27.36 -16.18
N VAL A 485 -2.35 26.66 -15.35
CA VAL A 485 -1.09 27.21 -14.85
C VAL A 485 -0.05 26.13 -15.19
N PRO A 486 0.67 26.27 -16.33
CA PRO A 486 1.93 25.57 -16.48
C PRO A 486 2.83 26.01 -15.33
N ASP A 487 3.61 25.07 -14.79
CA ASP A 487 4.72 25.38 -13.89
C ASP A 487 5.65 26.41 -14.56
N GLU A 488 5.40 27.69 -14.29
CA GLU A 488 6.36 28.77 -14.38
C GLU A 488 6.64 29.23 -12.95
N LEU A 489 7.72 28.68 -12.37
CA LEU A 489 8.84 29.43 -11.77
C LEU A 489 9.92 28.48 -11.27
#